data_AF-A0A371G517-F1
#
_entry.id   AF-A0A371G517-F1
#
_cell.length_a   1.000
_cell.length_b   1.000
_cell.length_c   1.000
_cell.angle_alpha   90.00
_cell.angle_beta   90.00
_cell.angle_gamma   90.00
#
_symmetry.space_group_name_H-M   'P 1'
#
loop_
_entity.id
_entity.type
_entity.pdbx_description
1 polymer ?
#
loop_
_entity_poly.entity_id
_entity_poly.type
_entity_poly.pdbx_seq_one_letter_code
_entity_poly.pdbx_strand_id
1 'polypeptide(L)'
;MEEEDWPIRQQQRRLNPTILDVVKKKVTKLLVVGIIYPILDSQWVSPGQVVPKKFGMTVMKNQHNEKLNQATRKDHFPLPFIDQVLEKLARKSH
;
A
#
# COMPACT_ATOMS: atom_id res chain seq x y z
N MET A 1 -5.74 8.24 -13.95
CA MET A 1 -6.27 9.20 -12.96
C MET A 1 -7.34 9.96 -13.70
N GLU A 2 -8.51 10.18 -13.12
CA GLU A 2 -9.47 11.10 -13.76
C GLU A 2 -8.83 12.49 -13.79
N GLU A 3 -9.04 13.24 -14.86
CA GLU A 3 -8.29 14.47 -15.19
C GLU A 3 -8.59 15.63 -14.22
N GLU A 4 -9.55 15.45 -13.30
CA GLU A 4 -10.01 16.47 -12.34
C GLU A 4 -9.68 16.19 -10.87
N ASP A 5 -8.91 15.13 -10.55
CA ASP A 5 -8.58 14.81 -9.16
C ASP A 5 -7.42 15.68 -8.62
N TRP A 6 -7.77 16.61 -7.73
CA TRP A 6 -6.82 17.51 -7.08
C TRP A 6 -5.84 16.78 -6.13
N PRO A 7 -4.59 17.23 -6.04
CA PRO A 7 -3.57 16.57 -5.22
C PRO A 7 -3.85 16.72 -3.71
N ILE A 8 -4.09 15.59 -3.05
CA ILE A 8 -4.38 15.57 -1.62
C ILE A 8 -3.08 15.55 -0.80
N ARG A 9 -2.83 16.62 -0.04
CA ARG A 9 -1.80 16.68 1.01
C ARG A 9 -2.42 16.46 2.38
N GLN A 10 -2.15 15.32 2.99
CA GLN A 10 -2.56 15.05 4.37
C GLN A 10 -1.39 15.19 5.33
N GLN A 11 -1.66 15.79 6.49
CA GLN A 11 -0.68 15.88 7.57
C GLN A 11 -0.37 14.50 8.15
N GLN A 12 0.91 14.21 8.36
CA GLN A 12 1.36 12.99 9.04
C GLN A 12 0.89 12.98 10.49
N ARG A 13 0.30 11.85 10.92
CA ARG A 13 -0.11 11.66 12.32
C ARG A 13 1.12 11.55 13.23
N ARG A 14 1.01 12.07 14.46
CA ARG A 14 2.07 12.00 15.48
C ARG A 14 2.35 10.54 15.84
N LEU A 15 3.63 10.15 15.82
CA LEU A 15 4.09 8.81 16.20
C LEU A 15 4.84 8.85 17.54
N ASN A 16 4.78 7.75 18.29
CA ASN A 16 5.58 7.55 19.49
C ASN A 16 7.08 7.42 19.10
N PRO A 17 8.02 8.01 19.87
CA PRO A 17 9.46 7.93 19.59
C PRO A 17 10.00 6.51 19.35
N THR A 18 9.58 5.52 20.14
CA THR A 18 10.02 4.13 19.99
C THR A 18 9.61 3.54 18.64
N ILE A 19 8.42 3.91 18.17
CA ILE A 19 7.89 3.47 16.87
C ILE A 19 8.62 4.20 15.73
N LEU A 20 8.96 5.47 15.94
CA LEU A 20 9.72 6.28 14.97
C LEU A 20 11.06 5.64 14.62
N ASP A 21 11.82 5.17 15.62
CA ASP A 21 13.12 4.54 15.39
C ASP A 21 13.01 3.23 14.61
N VAL A 22 11.96 2.44 14.87
CA VAL A 22 11.67 1.24 14.09
C VAL A 22 11.30 1.59 12.64
N VAL A 23 10.51 2.64 12.43
CA VAL A 23 10.13 3.12 11.10
C VAL A 23 11.34 3.59 10.32
N LYS A 24 12.20 4.44 10.91
CA LYS A 24 13.43 4.93 10.27
C LYS A 24 14.32 3.77 9.81
N LYS A 25 14.57 2.79 10.68
CA LYS A 25 15.36 1.58 10.32
C LYS A 25 14.78 0.82 9.14
N LYS A 26 13.45 0.74 9.01
CA LYS A 26 12.79 0.06 7.88
C LYS A 26 12.82 0.89 6.61
N VAL A 27 12.57 2.20 6.70
CA VAL A 27 12.66 3.11 5.55
C VAL A 27 14.06 3.04 4.95
N THR A 28 15.11 3.07 5.78
CA THR A 28 16.49 2.88 5.29
C THR A 28 16.68 1.53 4.63
N LYS A 29 16.16 0.43 5.19
CA LYS A 29 16.23 -0.89 4.54
C LYS A 29 15.54 -0.89 3.17
N LEU A 30 14.35 -0.29 3.05
CA LEU A 30 13.61 -0.24 1.78
C LEU A 30 14.29 0.66 0.74
N LEU A 31 14.93 1.76 1.18
CA LEU A 31 15.76 2.61 0.35
C LEU A 31 16.97 1.84 -0.19
N VAL A 32 17.66 1.08 0.68
CA VAL A 32 18.83 0.26 0.29
C VAL A 32 18.43 -0.84 -0.70
N VAL A 33 17.26 -1.45 -0.54
CA VAL A 33 16.74 -2.46 -1.48
C VAL A 33 16.22 -1.82 -2.77
N GLY A 34 16.04 -0.49 -2.82
CA GLY A 34 15.56 0.23 -4.00
C GLY A 34 14.04 0.12 -4.22
N ILE A 35 13.28 -0.29 -3.20
CA ILE A 35 11.80 -0.36 -3.29
C ILE A 35 11.18 1.05 -3.21
N ILE A 36 11.82 1.96 -2.48
CA ILE A 36 11.40 3.37 -2.36
C ILE A 36 12.56 4.30 -2.72
N TYR A 37 12.26 5.54 -3.09
CA TYR A 37 13.22 6.59 -3.39
C TYR A 37 12.75 7.92 -2.79
N PRO A 38 13.67 8.85 -2.46
CA PRO A 38 13.30 10.16 -1.94
C PRO A 38 12.68 11.03 -3.04
N ILE A 39 11.56 11.69 -2.71
CA ILE A 39 10.88 12.67 -3.55
C ILE A 39 10.79 13.97 -2.75
N LEU A 40 11.20 15.09 -3.34
CA LEU A 40 11.26 16.39 -2.64
C LEU A 40 9.98 17.21 -2.77
N ASP A 41 9.23 17.04 -3.86
CA ASP A 41 8.19 17.97 -4.31
C ASP A 41 6.80 17.32 -4.51
N SER A 42 6.54 16.16 -3.90
CA SER A 42 5.27 15.47 -4.12
C SER A 42 4.08 16.33 -3.67
N GLN A 43 3.19 16.64 -4.62
CA GLN A 43 1.91 17.28 -4.32
C GLN A 43 0.95 16.30 -3.63
N TRP A 44 1.19 14.99 -3.78
CA TRP A 44 0.44 13.94 -3.13
C TRP A 44 1.14 13.48 -1.86
N VAL A 45 0.46 13.57 -0.71
CA VAL A 45 0.98 13.07 0.56
C VAL A 45 -0.13 12.33 1.28
N SER A 46 0.04 11.02 1.44
CA SER A 46 -0.83 10.21 2.30
C SER A 46 -0.07 9.81 3.56
N PRO A 47 -0.71 9.89 4.74
CA PRO A 47 -0.04 9.62 5.99
C PRO A 47 0.15 8.12 6.19
N GLY A 48 1.39 7.68 6.43
CA GLY A 48 1.69 6.29 6.74
C GLY A 48 1.21 5.92 8.13
N GLN A 49 0.36 4.90 8.27
CA GLN A 49 0.02 4.32 9.57
C GLN A 49 0.91 3.11 9.86
N VAL A 50 1.44 3.08 11.07
CA VAL A 50 2.32 2.01 11.53
C VAL A 50 1.49 1.03 12.36
N VAL A 51 1.29 -0.20 11.84
CA VAL A 51 0.51 -1.22 12.55
C VAL A 51 1.45 -2.35 13.01
N PRO A 52 1.56 -2.61 14.33
CA PRO A 52 2.29 -3.77 14.82
C PRO A 52 1.56 -5.05 14.42
N LYS A 53 2.29 -6.00 13.81
CA LYS A 53 1.76 -7.32 13.39
C LYS A 53 2.37 -8.42 14.26
N LYS A 54 1.62 -9.49 14.50
CA LYS A 54 1.95 -10.58 15.46
C LYS A 54 3.33 -11.23 15.27
N PHE A 55 3.96 -11.12 14.11
CA PHE A 55 5.28 -11.70 13.80
C PHE A 55 6.42 -10.66 13.69
N GLY A 56 6.30 -9.51 14.38
CA GLY A 56 7.31 -8.45 14.37
C GLY A 56 7.39 -7.63 13.08
N MET A 57 6.67 -8.04 12.03
CA MET A 57 6.58 -7.28 10.78
C MET A 57 5.57 -6.14 10.90
N THR A 58 6.02 -4.99 11.41
CA THR A 58 5.32 -3.71 11.29
C THR A 58 5.12 -3.35 9.82
N VAL A 59 3.92 -3.59 9.30
CA VAL A 59 3.51 -3.18 7.95
C VAL A 59 3.01 -1.75 8.07
N MET A 60 3.57 -0.84 7.27
CA MET A 60 3.06 0.52 7.13
C MET A 60 1.79 0.43 6.27
N LYS A 61 0.63 0.26 6.89
CA LYS A 61 -0.64 0.32 6.15
C LYS A 61 -0.98 1.78 5.96
N ASN A 62 -1.12 2.24 4.72
CA ASN A 62 -1.71 3.54 4.47
C ASN A 62 -3.23 3.39 4.61
N GLN A 63 -3.77 3.66 5.80
CA GLN A 63 -5.23 3.67 6.03
C GLN A 63 -5.97 4.64 5.10
N HIS A 64 -5.28 5.65 4.55
CA HIS A 64 -5.85 6.62 3.61
C HIS A 64 -5.59 6.28 2.14
N ASN A 65 -5.12 5.06 1.83
CA ASN A 65 -5.23 4.54 0.47
C ASN A 65 -6.68 4.58 -0.01
N GLU A 66 -7.69 4.65 0.87
CA GLU A 66 -9.07 4.89 0.46
C GLU A 66 -9.22 6.11 -0.46
N LYS A 67 -8.63 7.27 -0.13
CA LYS A 67 -8.75 8.47 -0.98
C LYS A 67 -8.02 8.31 -2.30
N LEU A 68 -6.82 7.70 -2.29
CA LEU A 68 -6.09 7.42 -3.52
C LEU A 68 -6.80 6.37 -4.38
N ASN A 69 -7.38 5.33 -3.76
CA ASN A 69 -8.12 4.27 -4.43
C ASN A 69 -9.44 4.79 -5.04
N GLN A 70 -10.02 5.89 -4.51
CA GLN A 70 -11.14 6.58 -5.12
C GLN A 70 -10.70 7.43 -6.32
N ALA A 71 -9.55 8.11 -6.24
CA ALA A 71 -8.98 8.92 -7.33
C ALA A 71 -8.36 8.08 -8.48
N THR A 72 -8.16 6.78 -8.26
CA THR A 72 -7.68 5.86 -9.29
C THR A 72 -8.83 5.10 -9.92
N ARG A 73 -8.96 5.19 -11.26
CA ARG A 73 -9.89 4.37 -12.04
C ARG A 73 -9.68 2.89 -11.72
N LYS A 74 -10.74 2.21 -11.28
CA LYS A 74 -10.72 0.77 -11.02
C LYS A 74 -10.64 0.02 -12.34
N ASP A 75 -9.59 -0.78 -12.49
CA ASP A 75 -9.51 -1.70 -13.62
C ASP A 75 -10.54 -2.82 -13.42
N HIS A 76 -11.37 -3.05 -14.43
CA HIS A 76 -12.39 -4.09 -14.38
C HIS A 76 -11.83 -5.34 -15.05
N PHE A 77 -10.90 -6.01 -14.37
CA PHE A 77 -10.38 -7.29 -14.81
C PHE A 77 -11.37 -8.41 -14.44
N PRO A 78 -11.99 -9.09 -15.41
CA PRO A 78 -12.94 -10.15 -15.13
C PRO A 78 -12.20 -11.36 -14.55
N LEU A 79 -12.27 -11.55 -13.24
CA LEU A 79 -11.80 -12.76 -12.59
C LEU A 79 -12.78 -13.91 -12.89
N PRO A 80 -12.29 -15.09 -13.31
CA PRO A 80 -13.16 -16.25 -13.49
C PRO A 80 -13.80 -16.62 -12.16
N PHE A 81 -15.03 -17.11 -12.21
CA PHE A 81 -15.71 -17.64 -11.03
C PHE A 81 -14.90 -18.78 -10.42
N ILE A 82 -14.95 -18.88 -9.09
CA ILE A 82 -14.17 -19.86 -8.32
C ILE A 82 -14.41 -21.27 -8.85
N ASP A 83 -15.67 -21.60 -9.18
CA ASP A 83 -16.05 -22.91 -9.69
C ASP A 83 -15.37 -23.26 -11.03
N GLN A 84 -15.18 -22.28 -11.91
CA GLN A 84 -14.49 -22.47 -13.19
C GLN A 84 -12.99 -22.75 -13.01
N VAL A 85 -12.37 -22.16 -12.00
CA VAL A 85 -10.97 -22.43 -11.65
C VAL A 85 -10.84 -23.82 -11.03
N LEU A 86 -11.76 -24.19 -10.14
CA LEU A 86 -11.79 -25.51 -9.50
C LEU A 86 -11.98 -26.64 -10.51
N GLU A 87 -12.90 -26.48 -11.46
CA GLU A 87 -13.15 -27.47 -12.52
C GLU A 87 -11.91 -27.69 -13.40
N LYS A 88 -11.20 -26.61 -13.76
CA LYS A 88 -9.96 -26.68 -14.55
C LYS A 88 -8.81 -27.34 -13.80
N LEU A 89 -8.75 -27.23 -12.47
CA LEU A 89 -7.72 -27.88 -11.66
C LEU A 89 -8.04 -29.38 -11.47
N ALA A 90 -9.30 -29.73 -11.25
CA ALA A 90 -9.74 -31.12 -11.12
C ALA A 90 -9.48 -31.93 -12.40
N ARG A 91 -9.70 -31.32 -13.58
CA ARG A 91 -9.44 -31.98 -14.88
C ARG A 91 -7.95 -32.19 -15.20
N LYS A 92 -7.02 -31.52 -14.50
CA LYS A 92 -5.57 -31.69 -14.69
C LYS A 92 -4.95 -32.80 -13.84
N SER A 93 -5.75 -33.43 -12.98
CA SER A 93 -5.30 -34.49 -12.07
C SER A 93 -5.55 -35.91 -12.63
N HIS A 94 -5.90 -36.02 -13.92
CA HIS A 94 -6.06 -37.25 -14.69
C HIS A 94 -5.02 -37.35 -15.81
#